data_AF-A0A533RW61-F1
#
_entry.id   AF-A0A533RW61-F1
#
_cell.length_a   1.000
_cell.length_b   1.000
_cell.length_c   1.000
_cell.angle_alpha   90.00
_cell.angle_beta   90.00
_cell.angle_gamma   90.00
#
_symmetry.space_group_name_H-M   'P 1'
#
loop_
_entity.id
_entity.type
_entity.pdbx_description
1 polymer ?
#
loop_
_entity_poly.entity_id
_entity_poly.type
_entity_poly.pdbx_seq_one_letter_code
_entity_poly.pdbx_strand_id
1 'polypeptide(L)'
;MSGANALIEALRGEKTQTVFGLPGGAIMPVYDVFYKMRDLPSELRIRHVLARHEQSAAHMADGYARASGRVGVCMSTSGPGATNLVTGIATAFMDSSPLVAITGQVARPFIGKDAFQETDIVGVVTSVTKYAFQARKASEIPQIVKAAFRIASTRRPGPVVIDIPRDVQQEMGVVDFTDRPIPKRHGPLP
;
A
#
# COMPACT_ATOMS: atom_id res chain seq x y z
N MET A 1 -11.32 13.43 7.03
CA MET A 1 -11.60 11.97 6.95
C MET A 1 -10.46 11.21 7.62
N SER A 2 -10.64 9.92 7.96
CA SER A 2 -9.56 9.11 8.51
C SER A 2 -8.53 8.75 7.43
N GLY A 3 -7.30 8.42 7.83
CA GLY A 3 -6.26 7.96 6.90
C GLY A 3 -6.65 6.72 6.08
N ALA A 4 -7.39 5.79 6.68
CA ALA A 4 -7.91 4.61 5.98
C ALA A 4 -8.91 4.98 4.87
N ASN A 5 -9.82 5.94 5.13
CA ASN A 5 -10.72 6.45 4.10
C ASN A 5 -9.95 7.19 3.02
N ALA A 6 -8.95 8.00 3.40
CA ALA A 6 -8.10 8.71 2.46
C ALA A 6 -7.34 7.75 1.52
N LEU A 7 -6.86 6.62 2.03
CA LEU A 7 -6.21 5.58 1.23
C LEU A 7 -7.16 5.03 0.16
N ILE A 8 -8.37 4.61 0.56
CA ILE A 8 -9.35 4.02 -0.36
C ILE A 8 -9.80 5.04 -1.41
N GLU A 9 -10.08 6.28 -1.01
CA GLU A 9 -10.43 7.35 -1.96
C GLU A 9 -9.27 7.68 -2.91
N ALA A 10 -8.03 7.67 -2.43
CA ALA A 10 -6.86 7.88 -3.28
C ALA A 10 -6.68 6.73 -4.29
N LEU A 11 -6.87 5.47 -3.87
CA LEU A 11 -6.84 4.31 -4.77
C LEU A 11 -7.94 4.39 -5.83
N ARG A 12 -9.14 4.86 -5.48
CA ARG A 12 -10.23 5.11 -6.43
C ARG A 12 -9.87 6.23 -7.41
N GLY A 13 -9.21 7.30 -6.94
CA GLY A 13 -8.69 8.38 -7.78
C GLY A 13 -7.67 7.88 -8.82
N GLU A 14 -6.84 6.92 -8.45
CA GLU A 14 -5.93 6.20 -9.35
C GLU A 14 -6.63 5.10 -10.18
N LYS A 15 -7.96 5.07 -10.16
CA LYS A 15 -8.83 4.13 -10.88
C LYS A 15 -8.57 2.67 -10.51
N THR A 16 -8.10 2.38 -9.29
CA THR A 16 -7.92 1.01 -8.81
C THR A 16 -9.26 0.28 -8.82
N GLN A 17 -9.31 -0.89 -9.46
CA GLN A 17 -10.54 -1.70 -9.55
C GLN A 17 -10.52 -2.89 -8.60
N THR A 18 -9.33 -3.48 -8.43
CA THR A 18 -9.14 -4.72 -7.65
C THR A 18 -7.94 -4.56 -6.74
N VAL A 19 -8.09 -5.02 -5.49
CA VAL A 19 -7.01 -5.16 -4.51
C VAL A 19 -6.96 -6.61 -4.06
N PHE A 20 -5.78 -7.21 -4.06
CA PHE A 20 -5.54 -8.56 -3.58
C PHE A 20 -4.92 -8.50 -2.19
N GLY A 21 -5.44 -9.21 -1.20
CA GLY A 21 -4.82 -9.13 0.12
C GLY A 21 -5.34 -10.08 1.17
N LEU A 22 -4.67 -10.05 2.32
CA LEU A 22 -5.04 -10.80 3.52
C LEU A 22 -5.13 -9.83 4.73
N PRO A 23 -6.25 -9.84 5.48
CA PRO A 23 -6.43 -8.94 6.62
C PRO A 23 -5.53 -9.31 7.81
N GLY A 24 -5.25 -8.32 8.66
CA GLY A 24 -4.60 -8.52 9.94
C GLY A 24 -4.68 -7.26 10.82
N GLY A 25 -4.22 -7.37 12.06
CA GLY A 25 -4.49 -6.36 13.11
C GLY A 25 -3.99 -4.94 12.77
N ALA A 26 -2.83 -4.82 12.13
CA ALA A 26 -2.22 -3.51 11.84
C ALA A 26 -2.84 -2.79 10.65
N ILE A 27 -3.48 -3.51 9.71
CA ILE A 27 -4.15 -2.96 8.52
C ILE A 27 -5.68 -2.94 8.66
N MET A 28 -6.21 -3.42 9.79
CA MET A 28 -7.65 -3.56 10.02
C MET A 28 -8.47 -2.29 9.77
N PRO A 29 -8.01 -1.07 10.13
CA PRO A 29 -8.75 0.15 9.81
C PRO A 29 -9.09 0.32 8.32
N VAL A 30 -8.24 -0.18 7.41
CA VAL A 30 -8.51 -0.17 5.95
C VAL A 30 -9.55 -1.23 5.58
N TYR A 31 -9.49 -2.42 6.18
CA TYR A 31 -10.50 -3.46 5.98
C TYR A 31 -11.88 -3.09 6.49
N ASP A 32 -11.97 -2.30 7.56
CA ASP A 32 -13.23 -1.69 8.03
C ASP A 32 -13.85 -0.79 6.96
N VAL A 33 -13.04 -0.06 6.17
CA VAL A 33 -13.54 0.73 5.05
C VAL A 33 -14.04 -0.18 3.93
N PHE A 34 -13.30 -1.24 3.57
CA PHE A 34 -13.79 -2.25 2.62
C PHE A 34 -15.14 -2.86 3.04
N TYR A 35 -15.31 -3.18 4.32
CA TYR A 35 -16.57 -3.68 4.86
C TYR A 35 -17.71 -2.68 4.67
N LYS A 36 -17.49 -1.41 5.02
CA LYS A 36 -18.47 -0.32 4.86
C LYS A 36 -18.81 -0.04 3.39
N MET A 37 -17.87 -0.24 2.47
CA MET A 37 -18.12 -0.09 1.03
C MET A 37 -19.04 -1.16 0.45
N ARG A 38 -19.26 -2.30 1.12
CA ARG A 38 -20.08 -3.40 0.56
C ARG A 38 -21.46 -2.94 0.13
N ASP A 39 -22.03 -1.97 0.85
CA ASP A 39 -23.38 -1.46 0.63
C ASP A 39 -23.44 -0.33 -0.42
N LEU A 40 -22.29 0.06 -1.00
CA LEU A 40 -22.22 1.02 -2.11
C LEU A 40 -22.50 0.36 -3.48
N PRO A 41 -22.97 1.13 -4.48
CA PRO A 41 -23.03 0.70 -5.87
C PRO A 41 -21.70 0.15 -6.39
N SER A 42 -21.73 -0.83 -7.29
CA SER A 42 -20.54 -1.58 -7.72
C SER A 42 -19.47 -0.70 -8.36
N GLU A 43 -19.86 0.37 -9.05
CA GLU A 43 -19.00 1.36 -9.68
C GLU A 43 -18.22 2.25 -8.70
N LEU A 44 -18.67 2.32 -7.44
CA LEU A 44 -17.98 3.06 -6.38
C LEU A 44 -17.11 2.16 -5.49
N ARG A 45 -17.14 0.84 -5.70
CA ARG A 45 -16.40 -0.14 -4.89
C ARG A 45 -15.09 -0.53 -5.55
N ILE A 46 -14.05 -0.68 -4.72
CA ILE A 46 -12.88 -1.48 -5.08
C ILE A 46 -13.18 -2.93 -4.72
N ARG A 47 -13.04 -3.84 -5.68
CA ARG A 47 -13.16 -5.28 -5.44
C ARG A 47 -11.99 -5.75 -4.59
N HIS A 48 -12.25 -6.25 -3.39
CA HIS A 48 -11.25 -6.98 -2.61
C HIS A 48 -11.27 -8.47 -2.98
N VAL A 49 -10.11 -9.03 -3.30
CA VAL A 49 -9.92 -10.46 -3.51
C VAL A 49 -9.09 -10.99 -2.35
N LEU A 50 -9.74 -11.76 -1.48
CA LEU A 50 -9.10 -12.41 -0.34
C LEU A 50 -8.14 -13.50 -0.83
N ALA A 51 -6.86 -13.32 -0.55
CA ALA A 51 -5.86 -14.36 -0.74
C ALA A 51 -5.88 -15.37 0.43
N ARG A 52 -5.24 -16.53 0.27
CA ARG A 52 -4.97 -17.48 1.36
C ARG A 52 -3.55 -17.41 1.90
N HIS A 53 -2.69 -16.67 1.21
CA HIS A 53 -1.34 -16.33 1.61
C HIS A 53 -0.95 -15.01 0.94
N GLU A 54 -0.19 -14.15 1.61
CA GLU A 54 0.17 -12.83 1.07
C GLU A 54 1.06 -12.93 -0.16
N GLN A 55 1.95 -13.93 -0.21
CA GLN A 55 2.72 -14.23 -1.41
C GLN A 55 1.81 -14.40 -2.64
N SER A 56 0.70 -15.11 -2.49
CA SER A 56 -0.30 -15.25 -3.55
C SER A 56 -0.96 -13.92 -3.87
N ALA A 57 -1.22 -13.05 -2.88
CA ALA A 57 -1.74 -11.71 -3.12
C ALA A 57 -0.80 -10.86 -3.99
N ALA A 58 0.51 -10.89 -3.71
CA ALA A 58 1.51 -10.19 -4.50
C ALA A 58 1.61 -10.77 -5.93
N HIS A 59 1.61 -12.09 -6.10
CA HIS A 59 1.63 -12.70 -7.43
C HIS A 59 0.33 -12.49 -8.22
N MET A 60 -0.84 -12.44 -7.56
CA MET A 60 -2.10 -12.09 -8.21
C MET A 60 -2.09 -10.64 -8.69
N ALA A 61 -1.57 -9.70 -7.88
CA ALA A 61 -1.41 -8.31 -8.28
C ALA A 61 -0.44 -8.17 -9.47
N ASP A 62 0.68 -8.89 -9.46
CA ASP A 62 1.63 -8.93 -10.58
C ASP A 62 1.00 -9.50 -11.86
N GLY A 63 0.32 -10.66 -11.77
CA GLY A 63 -0.40 -11.23 -12.91
C GLY A 63 -1.49 -10.31 -13.45
N TYR A 64 -2.26 -9.66 -12.56
CA TYR A 64 -3.24 -8.64 -12.95
C TYR A 64 -2.58 -7.48 -13.69
N ALA A 65 -1.44 -6.99 -13.20
CA ALA A 65 -0.73 -5.87 -13.83
C ALA A 65 -0.30 -6.22 -15.27
N ARG A 66 0.29 -7.40 -15.47
CA ARG A 66 0.74 -7.88 -16.78
C ARG A 66 -0.40 -8.09 -17.76
N ALA A 67 -1.50 -8.70 -17.30
CA ALA A 67 -2.63 -9.02 -18.15
C ALA A 67 -3.47 -7.80 -18.52
N SER A 68 -3.58 -6.81 -17.62
CA SER A 68 -4.45 -5.65 -17.81
C SER A 68 -3.74 -4.39 -18.31
N GLY A 69 -2.41 -4.32 -18.18
CA GLY A 69 -1.64 -3.09 -18.42
C GLY A 69 -1.87 -2.01 -17.35
N ARG A 70 -2.51 -2.34 -16.23
CA ARG A 70 -2.81 -1.42 -15.11
C ARG A 70 -1.86 -1.68 -13.95
N VAL A 71 -1.78 -0.76 -12.99
CA VAL A 71 -1.03 -0.99 -11.75
C VAL A 71 -1.75 -2.07 -10.92
N GLY A 72 -1.04 -3.15 -10.60
CA GLY A 72 -1.53 -4.16 -9.67
C GLY A 72 -1.41 -3.70 -8.23
N VAL A 73 -2.42 -3.94 -7.39
CA VAL A 73 -2.39 -3.54 -5.97
C VAL A 73 -2.54 -4.77 -5.08
N CYS A 74 -1.56 -4.98 -4.20
CA CYS A 74 -1.66 -5.97 -3.13
C CYS A 74 -1.59 -5.31 -1.75
N MET A 75 -2.16 -5.97 -0.74
CA MET A 75 -2.21 -5.45 0.62
C MET A 75 -2.02 -6.54 1.67
N SER A 76 -1.30 -6.22 2.75
CA SER A 76 -1.19 -7.06 3.94
C SER A 76 -1.07 -6.26 5.24
N THR A 77 -1.15 -6.95 6.38
CA THR A 77 -0.80 -6.44 7.71
C THR A 77 0.71 -6.27 7.88
N SER A 78 1.13 -5.83 9.07
CA SER A 78 2.54 -5.67 9.46
C SER A 78 3.26 -7.01 9.64
N GLY A 79 4.56 -6.93 9.93
CA GLY A 79 5.36 -8.07 10.35
C GLY A 79 5.31 -9.24 9.36
N PRO A 80 4.80 -10.42 9.77
CA PRO A 80 4.77 -11.60 8.91
C PRO A 80 4.00 -11.38 7.60
N GLY A 81 2.91 -10.59 7.65
CA GLY A 81 2.13 -10.29 6.47
C GLY A 81 2.90 -9.48 5.45
N ALA A 82 3.67 -8.49 5.92
CA ALA A 82 4.52 -7.66 5.08
C ALA A 82 5.68 -8.47 4.49
N THR A 83 6.36 -9.31 5.29
CA THR A 83 7.47 -10.14 4.82
C THR A 83 7.03 -11.20 3.81
N ASN A 84 5.81 -11.73 3.93
CA ASN A 84 5.28 -12.70 2.97
C ASN A 84 5.00 -12.10 1.59
N LEU A 85 4.93 -10.76 1.45
CA LEU A 85 4.81 -10.10 0.14
C LEU A 85 6.15 -10.04 -0.62
N VAL A 86 7.29 -10.15 0.07
CA VAL A 86 8.63 -9.83 -0.45
C VAL A 86 8.95 -10.60 -1.73
N THR A 87 8.67 -11.90 -1.79
CA THR A 87 8.94 -12.72 -2.99
C THR A 87 8.14 -12.24 -4.21
N GLY A 88 6.88 -11.86 -4.03
CA GLY A 88 6.06 -11.33 -5.12
C GLY A 88 6.47 -9.90 -5.53
N ILE A 89 6.90 -9.08 -4.56
CA ILE A 89 7.50 -7.76 -4.83
C ILE A 89 8.77 -7.94 -5.67
N ALA A 90 9.70 -8.82 -5.26
CA ALA A 90 10.93 -9.09 -5.99
C ALA A 90 10.66 -9.61 -7.41
N THR A 91 9.64 -10.47 -7.57
CA THR A 91 9.21 -10.95 -8.90
C THR A 91 8.76 -9.78 -9.79
N ALA A 92 7.88 -8.91 -9.29
CA ALA A 92 7.43 -7.72 -10.02
C ALA A 92 8.59 -6.76 -10.34
N PHE A 93 9.59 -6.65 -9.47
CA PHE A 93 10.77 -5.83 -9.69
C PHE A 93 11.64 -6.34 -10.83
N MET A 94 11.95 -7.64 -10.82
CA MET A 94 12.77 -8.27 -11.85
C MET A 94 12.09 -8.20 -13.23
N ASP A 95 10.79 -8.43 -13.26
CA ASP A 95 10.01 -8.50 -14.49
C ASP A 95 9.44 -7.14 -14.95
N SER A 96 9.73 -6.08 -14.19
CA SER A 96 9.29 -4.71 -14.50
C SER A 96 7.77 -4.53 -14.55
N SER A 97 7.04 -5.18 -13.64
CA SER A 97 5.60 -5.05 -13.51
C SER A 97 5.21 -3.85 -12.63
N PRO A 98 4.26 -3.01 -13.05
CA PRO A 98 3.77 -1.90 -12.21
C PRO A 98 2.93 -2.45 -11.06
N LEU A 99 3.46 -2.40 -9.84
CA LEU A 99 2.81 -2.91 -8.64
C LEU A 99 2.88 -1.90 -7.50
N VAL A 100 1.82 -1.79 -6.71
CA VAL A 100 1.81 -1.06 -5.44
C VAL A 100 1.43 -2.02 -4.33
N ALA A 101 2.37 -2.25 -3.40
CA ALA A 101 2.15 -3.07 -2.22
C ALA A 101 1.87 -2.18 -1.01
N ILE A 102 0.76 -2.41 -0.33
CA ILE A 102 0.35 -1.65 0.86
C ILE A 102 0.52 -2.54 2.09
N THR A 103 1.26 -2.06 3.08
CA THR A 103 1.45 -2.78 4.35
C THR A 103 0.91 -1.97 5.51
N GLY A 104 0.25 -2.65 6.44
CA GLY A 104 0.02 -2.10 7.77
C GLY A 104 1.33 -2.08 8.55
N GLN A 105 1.42 -1.18 9.53
CA GLN A 105 2.54 -1.12 10.47
C GLN A 105 2.03 -0.92 11.90
N VAL A 106 2.86 -1.25 12.89
CA VAL A 106 2.63 -0.86 14.29
C VAL A 106 2.41 0.66 14.38
N ALA A 107 1.71 1.10 15.43
CA ALA A 107 1.49 2.54 15.61
C ALA A 107 2.82 3.28 15.80
N ARG A 108 2.91 4.52 15.32
CA ARG A 108 4.16 5.32 15.30
C ARG A 108 4.97 5.28 16.62
N PRO A 109 4.36 5.39 17.82
CA PRO A 109 5.13 5.37 19.09
C PRO A 109 5.83 4.04 19.40
N PHE A 110 5.49 2.97 18.69
CA PHE A 110 6.04 1.63 18.85
C PHE A 110 7.08 1.27 17.78
N ILE A 111 7.26 2.10 16.75
CA ILE A 111 8.28 1.85 15.73
C ILE A 111 9.68 1.97 16.36
N GLY A 112 10.55 0.99 16.10
CA GLY A 112 11.90 0.83 16.62
C GLY A 112 11.96 0.25 18.03
N LYS A 113 10.92 -0.46 18.49
CA LYS A 113 10.82 -0.94 19.89
C LYS A 113 10.57 -2.45 20.01
N ASP A 114 10.84 -3.21 18.95
CA ASP A 114 10.58 -4.65 18.88
C ASP A 114 9.12 -4.97 19.24
N ALA A 115 8.20 -4.14 18.76
CA ALA A 115 6.79 -4.28 19.08
C ALA A 115 6.19 -5.53 18.43
N PHE A 116 5.05 -5.98 18.95
CA PHE A 116 4.35 -7.15 18.42
C PHE A 116 4.04 -6.97 16.92
N GLN A 117 4.51 -7.92 16.10
CA GLN A 117 4.40 -7.92 14.64
C GLN A 117 4.99 -6.66 13.98
N GLU A 118 6.01 -6.06 14.57
CA GLU A 118 6.84 -5.05 13.92
C GLU A 118 7.83 -5.69 12.94
N THR A 119 8.07 -5.03 11.81
CA THR A 119 9.19 -5.31 10.92
C THR A 119 9.53 -4.02 10.17
N ASP A 120 10.82 -3.73 10.03
CA ASP A 120 11.30 -2.67 9.13
C ASP A 120 11.14 -3.12 7.67
N ILE A 121 9.90 -3.10 7.19
CA ILE A 121 9.58 -3.53 5.83
C ILE A 121 10.24 -2.63 4.79
N VAL A 122 10.44 -1.34 5.11
CA VAL A 122 11.13 -0.40 4.23
C VAL A 122 12.57 -0.86 3.99
N GLY A 123 13.31 -1.17 5.06
CA GLY A 123 14.65 -1.74 4.97
C GLY A 123 14.66 -3.06 4.19
N VAL A 124 13.76 -3.99 4.52
CA VAL A 124 13.66 -5.33 3.90
C VAL A 124 13.45 -5.25 2.37
N VAL A 125 12.60 -4.35 1.89
CA VAL A 125 12.23 -4.29 0.46
C VAL A 125 13.08 -3.32 -0.37
N THR A 126 13.99 -2.55 0.25
CA THR A 126 14.74 -1.47 -0.43
C THR A 126 15.49 -1.96 -1.67
N SER A 127 16.05 -3.17 -1.66
CA SER A 127 16.80 -3.74 -2.80
C SER A 127 15.91 -4.34 -3.90
N VAL A 128 14.61 -4.50 -3.64
CA VAL A 128 13.65 -5.16 -4.54
C VAL A 128 12.43 -4.29 -4.84
N THR A 129 12.56 -2.97 -4.69
CA THR A 129 11.51 -2.00 -4.98
C THR A 129 12.06 -0.80 -5.76
N LYS A 130 11.21 -0.12 -6.53
CA LYS A 130 11.56 1.19 -7.10
C LYS A 130 11.60 2.27 -6.02
N TYR A 131 10.72 2.15 -5.03
CA TYR A 131 10.65 3.07 -3.90
C TYR A 131 9.83 2.46 -2.75
N ALA A 132 10.09 2.89 -1.51
CA ALA A 132 9.28 2.54 -0.35
C ALA A 132 8.95 3.80 0.46
N PHE A 133 7.67 3.99 0.77
CA PHE A 133 7.17 5.06 1.63
C PHE A 133 6.81 4.50 3.00
N GLN A 134 6.98 5.30 4.07
CA GLN A 134 6.28 5.10 5.34
C GLN A 134 5.50 6.37 5.66
N ALA A 135 4.17 6.29 5.63
CA ALA A 135 3.30 7.43 5.88
C ALA A 135 3.44 7.88 7.35
N ARG A 136 3.61 9.19 7.57
CA ARG A 136 3.77 9.73 8.93
C ARG A 136 2.54 10.47 9.41
N LYS A 137 1.66 10.92 8.50
CA LYS A 137 0.41 11.62 8.81
C LYS A 137 -0.69 11.18 7.85
N ALA A 138 -1.95 11.24 8.29
CA ALA A 138 -3.07 10.87 7.43
C ALA A 138 -3.19 11.78 6.19
N SER A 139 -2.82 13.05 6.33
CA SER A 139 -2.86 14.05 5.24
C SER A 139 -1.84 13.78 4.11
N GLU A 140 -0.80 12.98 4.34
CA GLU A 140 0.20 12.64 3.33
C GLU A 140 -0.26 11.51 2.40
N ILE A 141 -1.24 10.70 2.82
CA ILE A 141 -1.64 9.46 2.15
C ILE A 141 -2.01 9.67 0.67
N PRO A 142 -2.87 10.65 0.28
CA PRO A 142 -3.22 10.81 -1.13
C PRO A 142 -2.03 11.12 -2.02
N GLN A 143 -1.13 11.98 -1.55
CA GLN A 143 0.08 12.34 -2.29
C GLN A 143 1.04 11.16 -2.40
N ILE A 144 1.17 10.36 -1.34
CA ILE A 144 1.97 9.12 -1.35
C ILE A 144 1.40 8.10 -2.34
N VAL A 145 0.08 7.87 -2.35
CA VAL A 145 -0.56 6.94 -3.29
C VAL A 145 -0.33 7.40 -4.72
N LYS A 146 -0.58 8.68 -5.02
CA LYS A 146 -0.34 9.26 -6.34
C LYS A 146 1.13 9.15 -6.77
N ALA A 147 2.06 9.42 -5.85
CA ALA A 147 3.49 9.24 -6.08
C ALA A 147 3.81 7.78 -6.40
N ALA A 148 3.27 6.84 -5.62
CA ALA A 148 3.53 5.43 -5.77
C ALA A 148 3.03 4.90 -7.11
N PHE A 149 1.82 5.27 -7.54
CA PHE A 149 1.28 4.89 -8.84
C PHE A 149 2.11 5.48 -9.99
N ARG A 150 2.51 6.75 -9.89
CA ARG A 150 3.39 7.38 -10.88
C ARG A 150 4.75 6.70 -10.94
N ILE A 151 5.39 6.44 -9.80
CA ILE A 151 6.70 5.77 -9.75
C ILE A 151 6.56 4.34 -10.27
N ALA A 152 5.54 3.59 -9.88
CA ALA A 152 5.34 2.21 -10.30
C ALA A 152 5.15 2.08 -11.81
N SER A 153 4.47 3.03 -12.45
CA SER A 153 4.08 2.96 -13.86
C SER A 153 5.01 3.66 -14.86
N THR A 154 5.83 4.63 -14.42
CA THR A 154 6.63 5.44 -15.35
C THR A 154 8.05 4.89 -15.59
N ARG A 155 8.60 5.18 -16.78
CA ARG A 155 9.88 4.64 -17.29
C ARG A 155 9.83 3.10 -17.33
N ARG A 156 10.86 2.42 -16.82
CA ARG A 156 10.81 0.99 -16.54
C ARG A 156 9.84 0.77 -15.36
N PRO A 157 8.68 0.13 -15.54
CA PRO A 157 7.74 -0.07 -14.44
C PRO A 157 8.32 -1.00 -13.37
N GLY A 158 7.72 -1.00 -12.19
CA GLY A 158 8.19 -1.82 -11.08
C GLY A 158 7.39 -1.59 -9.80
N PRO A 159 7.65 -2.35 -8.74
CA PRO A 159 6.91 -2.27 -7.52
C PRO A 159 7.27 -1.03 -6.69
N VAL A 160 6.29 -0.53 -5.95
CA VAL A 160 6.44 0.49 -4.90
C VAL A 160 5.74 0.00 -3.64
N VAL A 161 6.35 0.22 -2.47
CA VAL A 161 5.76 -0.14 -1.18
C VAL A 161 5.24 1.12 -0.47
N ILE A 162 4.06 1.03 0.13
CA ILE A 162 3.48 2.05 1.01
C ILE A 162 3.19 1.41 2.36
N ASP A 163 4.02 1.73 3.35
CA ASP A 163 3.88 1.28 4.73
C ASP A 163 3.08 2.32 5.55
N ILE A 164 2.01 1.89 6.23
CA ILE A 164 1.08 2.79 6.90
C ILE A 164 0.87 2.37 8.36
N PRO A 165 1.41 3.13 9.34
CA PRO A 165 1.17 2.91 10.76
C PRO A 165 -0.32 2.88 11.11
N ARG A 166 -0.71 1.97 12.00
CA ARG A 166 -2.12 1.78 12.40
C ARG A 166 -2.76 3.08 12.90
N ASP A 167 -2.06 3.87 13.69
CA ASP A 167 -2.56 5.15 14.21
C ASP A 167 -2.70 6.21 13.12
N VAL A 168 -1.84 6.17 12.08
CA VAL A 168 -1.99 7.04 10.89
C VAL A 168 -3.23 6.67 10.07
N GLN A 169 -3.58 5.39 10.00
CA GLN A 169 -4.84 4.96 9.34
C GLN A 169 -6.08 5.47 10.10
N GLN A 170 -5.99 5.60 11.43
CA GLN A 170 -7.10 6.04 12.29
C GLN A 170 -7.15 7.56 12.45
N GLU A 171 -6.02 8.24 12.29
CA GLU A 171 -5.87 9.69 12.42
C GLU A 171 -6.87 10.43 11.51
N MET A 172 -7.62 11.35 12.12
CA MET A 172 -8.54 12.23 11.41
C MET A 172 -7.79 13.49 10.96
N GLY A 173 -7.94 13.84 9.69
CA GLY A 173 -7.32 15.05 9.15
C GLY A 173 -8.09 15.68 8.01
N VAL A 174 -7.69 16.91 7.68
CA VAL A 174 -8.00 17.54 6.40
C VAL A 174 -7.06 16.92 5.36
N VAL A 175 -7.65 16.30 4.36
CA VAL A 175 -6.94 15.52 3.35
C VAL A 175 -7.16 16.21 2.01
N ASP A 176 -6.06 16.53 1.34
CA ASP A 176 -6.06 17.21 0.05
C ASP A 176 -5.69 16.22 -1.06
N PHE A 177 -6.55 16.12 -2.07
CA PHE A 177 -6.37 15.26 -3.23
C PHE A 177 -5.85 16.02 -4.46
N THR A 178 -5.60 17.33 -4.33
CA THR A 178 -5.07 18.17 -5.42
C THR A 178 -3.62 17.85 -5.76
N ASP A 179 -3.25 18.16 -7.01
CA ASP A 179 -1.89 18.05 -7.52
C ASP A 179 -0.95 19.04 -6.83
N ARG A 180 -0.31 18.60 -5.75
CA ARG A 180 0.85 19.29 -5.18
C ARG A 180 2.11 18.43 -5.35
N PRO A 181 3.28 19.04 -5.64
CA PRO A 181 4.53 18.31 -5.68
C PRO A 181 4.80 17.64 -4.33
N ILE A 182 5.14 16.35 -4.32
CA ILE A 182 5.60 15.68 -3.11
C ILE A 182 6.90 16.38 -2.67
N PRO A 183 7.03 16.80 -1.40
CA PRO A 183 8.28 17.33 -0.89
C PRO A 183 9.39 16.29 -1.14
N LYS A 184 10.46 16.67 -1.84
CA LYS A 184 11.62 15.79 -2.04
C LYS A 184 12.19 15.41 -0.68
N ARG A 185 11.85 14.23 -0.15
CA ARG A 185 12.57 13.66 0.99
C ARG A 185 13.80 12.97 0.42
N HIS A 186 14.97 13.46 0.83
CA HIS A 186 16.24 12.81 0.54
C HIS A 186 16.21 11.39 1.12
N GLY A 187 16.94 10.48 0.46
CA GLY A 187 17.05 9.07 0.83
C GLY A 187 17.54 8.84 2.27
N PRO A 188 17.76 7.57 2.63
CA PRO A 188 17.60 7.06 3.98
C PRO A 188 18.43 7.85 4.99
N LEU A 189 17.81 8.15 6.14
CA LEU A 189 18.56 8.54 7.33
C LEU A 189 19.43 7.35 7.78
N PRO A 190 20.63 7.64 8.32
CA PRO A 190 21.76 6.73 8.45
C PRO A 190 21.50 5.45 9.26
#